data_AF-A0A6G4W8V6-F1
#
_entry.id   AF-A0A6G4W8V6-F1
#
_cell.length_a   1.000
_cell.length_b   1.000
_cell.length_c   1.000
_cell.angle_alpha   90.00
_cell.angle_beta   90.00
_cell.angle_gamma   90.00
#
_symmetry.space_group_name_H-M   'P 1'
#
loop_
_entity.id
_entity.type
_entity.pdbx_description
1 polymer ?
#
loop_
_entity_poly.entity_id
_entity_poly.type
_entity_poly.pdbx_seq_one_letter_code
_entity_poly.pdbx_strand_id
1 'polypeptide(L)'
;MVRQSLALLVALAAWIVVTATAHAGLSYQPEQTPDGLRYVMVLGEFSYDDNLDEFASVVRSHNPSVVGFNSPGGNVMKAMELGRLIRSYRLNTLQPKGPNCASACALAFLGGVIRWSEPGAIGVHKSSFSGSHAIDTQTAVSAVQQLTADVMTYMIEMGVDPALLQLSLQYDSDDMRYLSNSEMKQYRVTNQVDVGQPQVPLPTPAPSATPQPNIAALPSPSIQSGSPLSIPEARSGRIRHPKGAAPVKALPDGKAANVVNLRNGSPVAILDSADRWYRVRSSDQIGYMHHTWVFVDQYDSGPFGQRHIQIKSFDNLPEAESYVRSAPIPLAAHLATNGWFAITLEDTFNEDVAANLVKTLKEKGSIPDDAFMTYGNTYVRKVCCR
;
A
#
# COMPACT_ATOMS: atom_id res chain seq x y z
N MET A 1 -71.62 -28.60 19.08
CA MET A 1 -70.74 -27.93 20.08
C MET A 1 -69.48 -28.78 20.19
N VAL A 2 -68.48 -28.60 19.32
CA VAL A 2 -67.30 -27.71 19.41
C VAL A 2 -66.37 -28.03 20.61
N ARG A 3 -65.18 -28.58 20.30
CA ARG A 3 -63.83 -28.17 20.75
C ARG A 3 -62.80 -29.20 20.22
N GLN A 4 -62.11 -28.94 19.09
CA GLN A 4 -60.80 -28.27 18.96
C GLN A 4 -59.70 -28.92 19.83
N SER A 5 -58.81 -29.73 19.25
CA SER A 5 -57.50 -29.37 18.65
C SER A 5 -56.39 -29.17 19.68
N LEU A 6 -55.35 -30.03 19.67
CA LEU A 6 -53.95 -29.60 19.69
C LEU A 6 -53.01 -30.78 19.35
N ALA A 7 -52.42 -30.73 18.16
CA ALA A 7 -51.29 -31.55 17.77
C ALA A 7 -50.01 -30.94 18.36
N LEU A 8 -49.21 -31.73 19.08
CA LEU A 8 -47.91 -31.31 19.61
C LEU A 8 -46.83 -31.64 18.58
N LEU A 9 -46.52 -30.68 17.71
CA LEU A 9 -45.33 -30.70 16.85
C LEU A 9 -44.10 -30.32 17.71
N VAL A 10 -43.29 -31.31 18.06
CA VAL A 10 -41.97 -31.08 18.66
C VAL A 10 -41.02 -30.68 17.53
N ALA A 11 -40.83 -29.38 17.34
CA ALA A 11 -39.81 -28.85 16.45
C ALA A 11 -38.44 -29.03 17.10
N LEU A 12 -37.62 -29.94 16.55
CA LEU A 12 -36.22 -30.08 16.91
C LEU A 12 -35.47 -28.86 16.35
N ALA A 13 -35.28 -27.83 17.19
CA ALA A 13 -34.39 -26.73 16.86
C ALA A 13 -32.95 -27.26 16.86
N ALA A 14 -32.40 -27.54 15.68
CA ALA A 14 -30.96 -27.75 15.53
C ALA A 14 -30.27 -26.41 15.78
N TRP A 15 -29.72 -26.27 16.99
CA TRP A 15 -28.82 -25.16 17.31
C TRP A 15 -27.56 -25.35 16.49
N ILE A 16 -27.48 -24.66 15.35
CA ILE A 16 -26.21 -24.42 14.67
C ILE A 16 -25.42 -23.51 15.63
N VAL A 17 -24.61 -24.15 16.46
CA VAL A 17 -23.53 -23.46 17.17
C VAL A 17 -22.58 -22.99 16.09
N VAL A 18 -22.75 -21.74 15.66
CA VAL A 18 -21.69 -21.02 14.96
C VAL A 18 -20.59 -20.85 16.01
N THR A 19 -19.65 -21.78 16.03
CA THR A 19 -18.41 -21.61 16.76
C THR A 19 -17.77 -20.35 16.22
N ALA A 20 -17.72 -19.30 17.05
CA ALA A 20 -16.87 -18.16 16.80
C ALA A 20 -15.46 -18.69 16.51
N THR A 21 -14.95 -18.43 15.32
CA THR A 21 -13.59 -18.81 14.96
C THR A 21 -12.67 -18.14 15.96
N ALA A 22 -12.00 -18.97 16.78
CA ALA A 22 -10.84 -18.57 17.56
C ALA A 22 -9.89 -17.80 16.63
N HIS A 23 -9.26 -16.74 17.12
CA HIS A 23 -8.22 -16.01 16.39
C HIS A 23 -7.08 -17.00 16.11
N ALA A 24 -7.08 -17.60 14.91
CA ALA A 24 -6.19 -18.70 14.56
C ALA A 24 -4.80 -18.13 14.20
N GLY A 25 -3.78 -18.61 14.91
CA GLY A 25 -2.37 -18.40 14.56
C GLY A 25 -2.01 -19.08 13.23
N LEU A 26 -0.71 -19.21 12.97
CA LEU A 26 -0.25 -19.78 11.70
C LEU A 26 -0.68 -21.24 11.51
N SER A 27 -1.02 -21.59 10.28
CA SER A 27 -1.20 -22.98 9.86
C SER A 27 -0.50 -23.24 8.53
N TYR A 28 -0.10 -24.49 8.32
CA TYR A 28 0.76 -24.91 7.21
C TYR A 28 0.07 -26.02 6.43
N GLN A 29 -0.36 -25.73 5.19
CA GLN A 29 -1.05 -26.69 4.34
C GLN A 29 -0.12 -27.17 3.23
N PRO A 30 0.39 -28.41 3.31
CA PRO A 30 1.18 -28.99 2.22
C PRO A 30 0.25 -29.38 1.07
N GLU A 31 0.64 -29.01 -0.15
CA GLU A 31 -0.09 -29.29 -1.37
C GLU A 31 0.86 -29.77 -2.47
N GLN A 32 0.27 -30.40 -3.49
CA GLN A 32 0.99 -30.85 -4.67
C GLN A 32 0.18 -30.52 -5.91
N THR A 33 0.82 -29.87 -6.88
CA THR A 33 0.22 -29.60 -8.18
C THR A 33 0.15 -30.87 -9.03
N PRO A 34 -0.69 -30.91 -10.09
CA PRO A 34 -0.78 -32.07 -10.99
C PRO A 34 0.54 -32.43 -11.70
N ASP A 35 1.42 -31.46 -11.94
CA ASP A 35 2.77 -31.62 -12.49
C ASP A 35 3.82 -32.04 -11.43
N GLY A 36 3.39 -32.23 -10.18
CA GLY A 36 4.20 -32.83 -9.11
C GLY A 36 4.97 -31.83 -8.24
N LEU A 37 4.82 -30.52 -8.47
CA LEU A 37 5.43 -29.49 -7.62
C LEU A 37 4.81 -29.55 -6.23
N ARG A 38 5.64 -29.77 -5.21
CA ARG A 38 5.22 -29.79 -3.81
C ARG A 38 5.46 -28.42 -3.19
N TYR A 39 4.43 -27.84 -2.60
CA TYR A 39 4.50 -26.55 -1.94
C TYR A 39 3.80 -26.59 -0.60
N VAL A 40 4.06 -25.59 0.24
CA VAL A 40 3.34 -25.37 1.48
C VAL A 40 2.73 -23.98 1.48
N MET A 41 1.43 -23.91 1.74
CA MET A 41 0.73 -22.64 1.95
C MET A 41 0.76 -22.28 3.44
N VAL A 42 1.31 -21.11 3.74
CA VAL A 42 1.28 -20.49 5.07
C VAL A 42 0.03 -19.64 5.17
N LEU A 43 -0.79 -19.92 6.18
CA LEU A 43 -2.12 -19.33 6.36
C LEU A 43 -2.25 -18.72 7.75
N GLY A 44 -3.08 -17.68 7.86
CA GLY A 44 -3.42 -17.07 9.16
C GLY A 44 -2.54 -15.89 9.55
N GLU A 45 -2.75 -15.36 10.76
CA GLU A 45 -2.02 -14.23 11.32
C GLU A 45 -0.77 -14.71 12.07
N PHE A 46 0.33 -13.96 11.98
CA PHE A 46 1.53 -14.21 12.78
C PHE A 46 1.28 -13.79 14.24
N SER A 47 1.21 -14.75 15.15
CA SER A 47 1.06 -14.55 16.60
C SER A 47 2.42 -14.62 17.32
N TYR A 48 2.49 -14.04 18.52
CA TYR A 48 3.68 -14.16 19.38
C TYR A 48 3.94 -15.62 19.79
N ASP A 49 2.87 -16.40 19.98
CA ASP A 49 2.91 -17.76 20.52
C ASP A 49 2.97 -18.86 19.44
N ASP A 50 3.09 -18.49 18.15
CA ASP A 50 3.18 -19.48 17.08
C ASP A 50 4.40 -20.40 17.26
N ASN A 51 4.14 -21.70 17.21
CA ASN A 51 5.16 -22.73 17.23
C ASN A 51 5.64 -23.06 15.81
N LEU A 52 6.81 -22.55 15.43
CA LEU A 52 7.38 -22.77 14.10
C LEU A 52 7.97 -24.18 13.90
N ASP A 53 8.03 -25.01 14.94
CA ASP A 53 8.40 -26.43 14.78
C ASP A 53 7.37 -27.21 13.95
N GLU A 54 6.12 -26.74 13.91
CA GLU A 54 5.08 -27.29 13.05
C GLU A 54 5.41 -27.10 11.56
N PHE A 55 5.89 -25.91 11.18
CA PHE A 55 6.39 -25.65 9.82
C PHE A 55 7.55 -26.60 9.49
N ALA A 56 8.52 -26.70 10.40
CA ALA A 56 9.67 -27.58 10.24
C ALA A 56 9.26 -29.06 10.08
N SER A 57 8.23 -29.50 10.81
CA SER A 57 7.65 -30.84 10.69
C SER A 57 7.00 -31.06 9.31
N VAL A 58 6.23 -30.10 8.82
CA VAL A 58 5.61 -30.15 7.48
C VAL A 58 6.68 -30.21 6.40
N VAL A 59 7.73 -29.39 6.49
CA VAL A 59 8.84 -29.39 5.53
C VAL A 59 9.55 -30.76 5.50
N ARG A 60 9.85 -31.36 6.66
CA ARG A 60 10.50 -32.68 6.72
C ARG A 60 9.63 -33.82 6.19
N SER A 61 8.32 -33.77 6.45
CA SER A 61 7.39 -34.85 6.07
C SER A 61 6.94 -34.78 4.61
N HIS A 62 6.79 -33.58 4.05
CA HIS A 62 6.24 -33.38 2.71
C HIS A 62 7.30 -32.97 1.69
N ASN A 63 8.47 -32.51 2.15
CA ASN A 63 9.62 -32.09 1.34
C ASN A 63 9.22 -31.13 0.19
N PRO A 64 8.56 -29.99 0.51
CA PRO A 64 8.19 -28.99 -0.48
C PRO A 64 9.43 -28.28 -1.02
N SER A 65 9.32 -27.70 -2.22
CA SER A 65 10.34 -26.82 -2.79
C SER A 65 9.95 -25.35 -2.75
N VAL A 66 8.67 -25.04 -2.55
CA VAL A 66 8.09 -23.70 -2.60
C VAL A 66 7.21 -23.44 -1.39
N VAL A 67 7.24 -22.21 -0.89
CA VAL A 67 6.34 -21.68 0.14
C VAL A 67 5.49 -20.56 -0.48
N GLY A 68 4.17 -20.66 -0.34
CA GLY A 68 3.24 -19.59 -0.68
C GLY A 68 2.55 -19.05 0.57
N PHE A 69 1.96 -17.87 0.47
CA PHE A 69 1.32 -17.22 1.61
C PHE A 69 -0.10 -16.76 1.31
N ASN A 70 -0.98 -16.92 2.29
CA ASN A 70 -2.24 -16.21 2.39
C ASN A 70 -2.42 -15.75 3.85
N SER A 71 -1.75 -14.64 4.17
CA SER A 71 -1.64 -14.07 5.51
C SER A 71 -1.78 -12.54 5.47
N PRO A 72 -2.58 -11.95 6.39
CA PRO A 72 -2.65 -10.50 6.55
C PRO A 72 -1.41 -9.91 7.25
N GLY A 73 -0.47 -10.74 7.71
CA GLY A 73 0.68 -10.32 8.53
C GLY A 73 0.43 -10.59 10.01
N GLY A 74 0.91 -9.71 10.89
CA GLY A 74 0.87 -9.87 12.35
C GLY A 74 2.22 -9.52 12.99
N ASN A 75 2.74 -10.43 13.82
CA ASN A 75 3.98 -10.28 14.56
C ASN A 75 5.23 -10.28 13.64
N VAL A 76 5.95 -9.16 13.66
CA VAL A 76 7.17 -8.94 12.85
C VAL A 76 8.29 -9.92 13.20
N MET A 77 8.55 -10.16 14.48
CA MET A 77 9.64 -11.05 14.92
C MET A 77 9.37 -12.48 14.49
N LYS A 78 8.13 -12.97 14.69
CA LYS A 78 7.71 -14.32 14.28
C LYS A 78 7.79 -14.51 12.77
N ALA A 79 7.44 -13.48 11.99
CA ALA A 79 7.59 -13.53 10.54
C ALA A 79 9.05 -13.61 10.10
N MET A 80 9.96 -12.86 10.75
CA MET A 80 11.40 -12.97 10.49
C MET A 80 11.97 -14.32 10.92
N GLU A 81 11.52 -14.88 12.04
CA GLU A 81 11.87 -16.25 12.48
C GLU A 81 11.45 -17.29 11.43
N LEU A 82 10.21 -17.22 10.93
CA LEU A 82 9.73 -18.11 9.87
C LEU A 82 10.55 -17.91 8.58
N GLY A 83 10.82 -16.67 8.19
CA GLY A 83 11.64 -16.38 7.01
C GLY A 83 13.07 -16.93 7.11
N ARG A 84 13.70 -16.86 8.29
CA ARG A 84 15.00 -17.53 8.53
C ARG A 84 14.90 -19.05 8.41
N LEU A 85 13.81 -19.66 8.90
CA LEU A 85 13.57 -21.10 8.71
C LEU A 85 13.42 -21.47 7.24
N ILE A 86 12.59 -20.74 6.48
CA ILE A 86 12.41 -20.91 5.03
C ILE A 86 13.77 -20.91 4.32
N ARG A 87 14.62 -19.92 4.64
CA ARG A 87 15.97 -19.81 4.06
C ARG A 87 16.88 -20.97 4.45
N SER A 88 16.84 -21.40 5.71
CA SER A 88 17.67 -22.50 6.22
C SER A 88 17.36 -23.83 5.53
N TYR A 89 16.10 -24.07 5.17
CA TYR A 89 15.66 -25.20 4.38
C TYR A 89 15.85 -25.03 2.87
N ARG A 90 16.44 -23.91 2.43
CA ARG A 90 16.68 -23.57 1.01
C ARG A 90 15.39 -23.57 0.17
N LEU A 91 14.26 -23.19 0.78
CA LEU A 91 12.97 -23.15 0.10
C LEU A 91 12.84 -21.87 -0.74
N ASN A 92 12.11 -21.97 -1.85
CA ASN A 92 11.74 -20.81 -2.65
C ASN A 92 10.43 -20.22 -2.12
N THR A 93 10.19 -18.94 -2.37
CA THR A 93 8.90 -18.31 -2.08
C THR A 93 8.23 -17.84 -3.36
N LEU A 94 6.91 -18.09 -3.45
CA LEU A 94 6.08 -17.79 -4.60
C LEU A 94 4.82 -17.08 -4.12
N GLN A 95 4.55 -15.88 -4.65
CA GLN A 95 3.34 -15.13 -4.32
C GLN A 95 2.56 -14.75 -5.58
N PRO A 96 1.59 -15.57 -6.03
CA PRO A 96 0.66 -15.16 -7.08
C PRO A 96 -0.34 -14.11 -6.55
N LYS A 97 -0.99 -13.40 -7.46
CA LYS A 97 -2.06 -12.44 -7.17
C LYS A 97 -3.34 -13.19 -6.82
N GLY A 98 -3.97 -12.80 -5.72
CA GLY A 98 -5.17 -13.44 -5.20
C GLY A 98 -5.00 -13.78 -3.71
N PRO A 99 -4.16 -14.77 -3.36
CA PRO A 99 -3.69 -14.97 -2.00
C PRO A 99 -3.02 -13.71 -1.46
N ASN A 100 -3.37 -13.28 -0.25
CA ASN A 100 -2.87 -12.04 0.33
C ASN A 100 -1.53 -12.27 1.06
N CYS A 101 -0.50 -11.46 0.83
CA CYS A 101 0.68 -11.42 1.71
C CYS A 101 0.99 -9.98 2.07
N ALA A 102 0.53 -9.58 3.25
CA ALA A 102 0.58 -8.20 3.72
C ALA A 102 1.42 -8.06 4.99
N SER A 103 1.99 -6.87 5.19
CA SER A 103 2.65 -6.48 6.43
C SER A 103 3.80 -7.43 6.80
N ALA A 104 3.79 -7.99 8.03
CA ALA A 104 4.78 -8.95 8.48
C ALA A 104 4.90 -10.18 7.57
N CYS A 105 3.85 -10.60 6.85
CA CYS A 105 3.95 -11.70 5.87
C CYS A 105 5.04 -11.44 4.83
N ALA A 106 5.17 -10.19 4.38
CA ALA A 106 6.19 -9.82 3.41
C ALA A 106 7.59 -10.18 3.91
N LEU A 107 7.87 -10.00 5.21
CA LEU A 107 9.16 -10.36 5.81
C LEU A 107 9.41 -11.88 5.75
N ALA A 108 8.40 -12.71 6.05
CA ALA A 108 8.54 -14.16 5.90
C ALA A 108 8.80 -14.56 4.43
N PHE A 109 8.12 -13.92 3.49
CA PHE A 109 8.34 -14.10 2.05
C PHE A 109 9.78 -13.77 1.62
N LEU A 110 10.44 -12.77 2.25
CA LEU A 110 11.85 -12.44 1.96
C LEU A 110 12.82 -13.59 2.30
N GLY A 111 12.39 -14.58 3.09
CA GLY A 111 13.16 -15.75 3.47
C GLY A 111 13.53 -16.69 2.30
N GLY A 112 12.80 -16.63 1.18
CA GLY A 112 13.05 -17.50 0.04
C GLY A 112 14.44 -17.33 -0.56
N VAL A 113 15.07 -18.44 -0.99
CA VAL A 113 16.35 -18.37 -1.71
C VAL A 113 16.16 -17.90 -3.16
N ILE A 114 15.08 -18.36 -3.80
CA ILE A 114 14.50 -17.77 -5.02
C ILE A 114 13.12 -17.25 -4.67
N ARG A 115 12.84 -16.02 -5.09
CA ARG A 115 11.66 -15.25 -4.71
C ARG A 115 11.00 -14.71 -5.95
N TRP A 116 9.78 -15.16 -6.19
CA TRP A 116 8.94 -14.69 -7.27
C TRP A 116 7.60 -14.22 -6.72
N SER A 117 7.11 -13.11 -7.25
CA SER A 117 5.83 -12.56 -6.88
C SER A 117 5.21 -11.87 -8.08
N GLU A 118 3.90 -12.01 -8.24
CA GLU A 118 3.17 -11.16 -9.17
C GLU A 118 3.13 -9.71 -8.65
N PRO A 119 3.10 -8.71 -9.55
CA PRO A 119 2.97 -7.31 -9.16
C PRO A 119 1.71 -7.08 -8.32
N GLY A 120 1.88 -6.36 -7.21
CA GLY A 120 0.82 -6.04 -6.28
C GLY A 120 0.41 -7.17 -5.32
N ALA A 121 1.13 -8.29 -5.30
CA ALA A 121 0.81 -9.40 -4.39
C ALA A 121 1.48 -9.29 -3.00
N ILE A 122 2.49 -8.42 -2.86
CA ILE A 122 3.20 -8.14 -1.60
C ILE A 122 2.82 -6.75 -1.11
N GLY A 123 2.21 -6.66 0.08
CA GLY A 123 1.85 -5.42 0.75
C GLY A 123 2.80 -5.07 1.89
N VAL A 124 3.28 -3.83 1.94
CA VAL A 124 4.11 -3.29 3.03
C VAL A 124 3.49 -2.03 3.63
N HIS A 125 3.69 -1.81 4.93
CA HIS A 125 3.33 -0.60 5.66
C HIS A 125 4.12 -0.53 6.96
N LYS A 126 4.05 0.58 7.69
CA LYS A 126 4.78 0.75 8.96
C LYS A 126 4.29 -0.28 9.98
N SER A 127 5.23 -1.06 10.51
CA SER A 127 4.91 -1.99 11.59
C SER A 127 4.53 -1.23 12.85
N SER A 128 3.63 -1.85 13.59
CA SER A 128 2.89 -1.23 14.66
C SER A 128 3.30 -1.91 15.96
N PHE A 129 3.87 -1.17 16.93
CA PHE A 129 4.14 -1.74 18.25
C PHE A 129 2.81 -2.10 18.92
N SER A 130 2.63 -3.39 19.22
CA SER A 130 1.55 -3.91 20.04
C SER A 130 2.14 -4.43 21.35
N GLY A 131 2.49 -3.50 22.25
CA GLY A 131 2.70 -3.83 23.65
C GLY A 131 1.40 -3.53 24.41
N SER A 132 0.75 -4.55 24.94
CA SER A 132 -0.50 -4.44 25.73
C SER A 132 -0.29 -3.88 27.14
N HIS A 133 0.85 -3.25 27.42
CA HIS A 133 1.21 -2.70 28.72
C HIS A 133 1.67 -1.25 28.55
N ALA A 134 1.43 -0.41 29.57
CA ALA A 134 1.96 0.95 29.62
C ALA A 134 3.49 0.88 29.72
N ILE A 135 4.15 0.87 28.57
CA ILE A 135 5.60 1.00 28.45
C ILE A 135 5.90 2.49 28.53
N ASP A 136 6.90 2.88 29.32
CA ASP A 136 7.34 4.28 29.35
C ASP A 136 7.85 4.71 27.96
N THR A 137 7.78 6.01 27.67
CA THR A 137 8.11 6.53 26.35
C THR A 137 9.54 6.23 25.91
N GLN A 138 10.48 6.19 26.84
CA GLN A 138 11.88 5.93 26.51
C GLN A 138 12.07 4.47 26.11
N THR A 139 11.50 3.55 26.87
CA THR A 139 11.51 2.11 26.56
C THR A 139 10.77 1.81 25.25
N ALA A 140 9.67 2.51 24.96
CA ALA A 140 8.95 2.38 23.69
C ALA A 140 9.78 2.87 22.50
N VAL A 141 10.45 4.03 22.62
CA VAL A 141 11.33 4.56 21.57
C VAL A 141 12.52 3.63 21.35
N SER A 142 13.16 3.14 22.42
CA SER A 142 14.26 2.18 22.31
C SER A 142 13.82 0.87 21.65
N ALA A 143 12.61 0.37 21.97
CA ALA A 143 12.05 -0.80 21.29
C ALA A 143 11.80 -0.56 19.79
N VAL A 144 11.30 0.63 19.41
CA VAL A 144 11.13 1.05 18.00
C VAL A 144 12.45 1.07 17.25
N GLN A 145 13.48 1.66 17.86
CA GLN A 145 14.81 1.74 17.27
C GLN A 145 15.40 0.33 17.10
N GLN A 146 15.26 -0.53 18.12
CA GLN A 146 15.75 -1.90 18.07
C GLN A 146 15.03 -2.71 16.99
N LEU A 147 13.69 -2.70 16.94
CA LEU A 147 12.95 -3.42 15.90
C LEU A 147 13.27 -2.92 14.49
N THR A 148 13.44 -1.61 14.33
CA THR A 148 13.85 -1.00 13.06
C THR A 148 15.20 -1.57 12.63
N ALA A 149 16.17 -1.60 13.56
CA ALA A 149 17.49 -2.18 13.31
C ALA A 149 17.42 -3.68 13.00
N ASP A 150 16.57 -4.43 13.70
CA ASP A 150 16.39 -5.87 13.49
C ASP A 150 15.78 -6.15 12.11
N VAL A 151 14.78 -5.37 11.68
CA VAL A 151 14.17 -5.49 10.35
C VAL A 151 15.16 -5.10 9.25
N MET A 152 15.93 -4.02 9.43
CA MET A 152 16.99 -3.67 8.48
C MET A 152 18.04 -4.77 8.37
N THR A 153 18.50 -5.30 9.52
CA THR A 153 19.46 -6.41 9.58
C THR A 153 18.91 -7.63 8.87
N TYR A 154 17.66 -8.01 9.14
CA TYR A 154 16.98 -9.11 8.47
C TYR A 154 16.87 -8.89 6.96
N MET A 155 16.50 -7.68 6.49
CA MET A 155 16.47 -7.38 5.05
C MET A 155 17.85 -7.58 4.40
N ILE A 156 18.93 -7.12 5.05
CA ILE A 156 20.31 -7.35 4.60
C ILE A 156 20.63 -8.85 4.56
N GLU A 157 20.32 -9.59 5.63
CA GLU A 157 20.51 -11.06 5.72
C GLU A 157 19.80 -11.79 4.56
N MET A 158 18.62 -11.30 4.16
CA MET A 158 17.82 -11.87 3.08
C MET A 158 18.28 -11.43 1.67
N GLY A 159 19.15 -10.43 1.55
CA GLY A 159 19.60 -9.86 0.27
C GLY A 159 18.69 -8.78 -0.31
N VAL A 160 17.81 -8.22 0.53
CA VAL A 160 16.87 -7.13 0.22
C VAL A 160 17.54 -5.79 0.47
N ASP A 161 17.14 -4.77 -0.28
CA ASP A 161 17.54 -3.40 -0.01
C ASP A 161 16.81 -2.84 1.23
N PRO A 162 17.51 -2.42 2.30
CA PRO A 162 16.88 -1.83 3.48
C PRO A 162 16.07 -0.57 3.20
N ALA A 163 16.27 0.09 2.05
CA ALA A 163 15.40 1.18 1.61
C ALA A 163 13.93 0.75 1.44
N LEU A 164 13.64 -0.56 1.33
CA LEU A 164 12.27 -1.06 1.41
C LEU A 164 11.61 -0.72 2.75
N LEU A 165 12.36 -0.74 3.84
CA LEU A 165 11.84 -0.34 5.14
C LEU A 165 11.49 1.14 5.15
N GLN A 166 12.31 1.99 4.52
CA GLN A 166 11.97 3.41 4.36
C GLN A 166 10.66 3.58 3.60
N LEU A 167 10.45 2.84 2.50
CA LEU A 167 9.18 2.85 1.78
C LEU A 167 8.02 2.40 2.68
N SER A 168 8.18 1.28 3.38
CA SER A 168 7.18 0.73 4.30
C SER A 168 6.79 1.73 5.39
N LEU A 169 7.76 2.43 6.00
CA LEU A 169 7.54 3.42 7.05
C LEU A 169 6.77 4.66 6.57
N GLN A 170 6.69 4.91 5.26
CA GLN A 170 5.87 5.98 4.70
C GLN A 170 4.38 5.66 4.73
N TYR A 171 3.93 4.43 4.99
CA TYR A 171 2.51 4.08 4.98
C TYR A 171 2.04 3.74 6.40
N ASP A 172 0.91 4.31 6.85
CA ASP A 172 0.40 4.09 8.20
C ASP A 172 -0.10 2.65 8.40
N SER A 173 -0.35 2.22 9.64
CA SER A 173 -0.70 0.81 9.91
C SER A 173 -2.07 0.39 9.38
N ASP A 174 -2.94 1.35 9.04
CA ASP A 174 -4.23 1.17 8.40
C ASP A 174 -4.22 1.46 6.89
N ASP A 175 -3.04 1.78 6.33
CA ASP A 175 -2.78 1.96 4.90
C ASP A 175 -1.80 0.89 4.40
N MET A 176 -1.75 0.65 3.09
CA MET A 176 -0.91 -0.40 2.54
C MET A 176 -0.35 -0.06 1.16
N ARG A 177 0.98 -0.18 1.04
CA ARG A 177 1.69 -0.10 -0.23
C ARG A 177 1.90 -1.50 -0.79
N TYR A 178 1.13 -1.87 -1.80
CA TYR A 178 1.36 -3.09 -2.57
C TYR A 178 2.43 -2.86 -3.63
N LEU A 179 3.51 -3.63 -3.63
CA LEU A 179 4.70 -3.34 -4.43
C LEU A 179 4.50 -3.60 -5.92
N SER A 180 4.98 -2.68 -6.77
CA SER A 180 5.08 -2.90 -8.21
C SER A 180 6.23 -3.85 -8.56
N ASN A 181 6.29 -4.37 -9.79
CA ASN A 181 7.45 -5.13 -10.24
C ASN A 181 8.75 -4.31 -10.17
N SER A 182 8.69 -3.02 -10.52
CA SER A 182 9.86 -2.14 -10.48
C SER A 182 10.36 -1.93 -9.06
N GLU A 183 9.47 -1.73 -8.09
CA GLU A 183 9.84 -1.65 -6.67
C GLU A 183 10.38 -2.98 -6.17
N MET A 184 9.74 -4.10 -6.53
CA MET A 184 10.22 -5.43 -6.14
C MET A 184 11.63 -5.71 -6.68
N LYS A 185 11.94 -5.25 -7.91
CA LYS A 185 13.29 -5.32 -8.48
C LYS A 185 14.25 -4.34 -7.81
N GLN A 186 13.85 -3.07 -7.67
CA GLN A 186 14.64 -2.00 -7.06
C GLN A 186 15.09 -2.37 -5.65
N TYR A 187 14.15 -2.86 -4.84
CA TYR A 187 14.41 -3.26 -3.46
C TYR A 187 14.85 -4.71 -3.32
N ARG A 188 15.02 -5.45 -4.43
CA ARG A 188 15.42 -6.86 -4.43
C ARG A 188 14.50 -7.77 -3.59
N VAL A 189 13.19 -7.49 -3.61
CA VAL A 189 12.13 -8.33 -3.03
C VAL A 189 11.99 -9.62 -3.84
N THR A 190 12.04 -9.52 -5.17
CA THR A 190 12.18 -10.66 -6.08
C THR A 190 13.62 -10.75 -6.56
N ASN A 191 14.10 -11.98 -6.80
CA ASN A 191 15.48 -12.23 -7.22
C ASN A 191 15.61 -13.30 -8.32
N GLN A 192 14.49 -13.68 -8.95
CA GLN A 192 14.52 -14.54 -10.13
C GLN A 192 15.02 -13.74 -11.34
N VAL A 193 15.98 -14.30 -12.07
CA VAL A 193 16.45 -13.73 -13.34
C VAL A 193 15.32 -13.90 -14.36
N ASP A 194 14.91 -12.82 -15.02
CA ASP A 194 13.95 -12.86 -16.14
C ASP A 194 14.57 -13.69 -17.27
N VAL A 195 14.24 -14.98 -17.34
CA VAL A 195 14.56 -15.83 -18.49
C VAL A 195 13.58 -15.45 -19.61
N GLY A 196 13.86 -14.37 -20.34
CA GLY A 196 13.04 -14.04 -21.51
C GLY A 196 13.02 -12.60 -22.04
N GLN A 197 13.81 -11.65 -21.55
CA GLN A 197 13.90 -10.32 -22.19
C GLN A 197 15.24 -10.16 -22.93
N PRO A 198 15.24 -9.86 -24.25
CA PRO A 198 16.44 -9.40 -24.94
C PRO A 198 16.98 -8.16 -24.25
N GLN A 199 18.24 -8.18 -23.85
CA GLN A 199 18.93 -7.03 -23.27
C GLN A 199 18.92 -5.88 -24.28
N VAL A 200 18.23 -4.79 -23.96
CA VAL A 200 18.48 -3.51 -24.61
C VAL A 200 19.81 -2.99 -24.06
N PRO A 201 20.84 -2.72 -24.89
CA PRO A 201 22.10 -2.21 -24.39
C PRO A 201 21.92 -0.83 -23.73
N LEU A 202 22.56 -0.61 -22.58
CA LEU A 202 22.67 0.72 -21.98
C LEU A 202 23.31 1.70 -22.99
N PRO A 203 22.80 2.94 -23.11
CA PRO A 203 23.49 3.97 -23.88
C PRO A 203 24.81 4.36 -23.19
N THR A 204 25.85 4.49 -24.02
CA THR A 204 27.20 4.91 -23.66
C THR A 204 27.21 6.36 -23.16
N PRO A 205 28.04 6.75 -22.16
CA PRO A 205 28.09 8.14 -21.71
C PRO A 205 28.76 9.03 -22.77
N ALA A 206 28.08 10.10 -23.17
CA ALA A 206 28.65 11.14 -24.02
C ALA A 206 29.62 12.04 -23.22
N PRO A 207 30.66 12.61 -23.88
CA PRO A 207 31.77 13.28 -23.20
C PRO A 207 31.44 14.70 -22.70
N SER A 208 32.19 15.10 -21.68
CA SER A 208 32.07 16.33 -20.90
C SER A 208 32.25 17.64 -21.68
N ALA A 209 31.40 18.61 -21.31
CA ALA A 209 31.61 20.05 -21.12
C ALA A 209 32.44 20.87 -22.12
N THR A 210 31.81 21.95 -22.61
CA THR A 210 32.47 23.23 -22.97
C THR A 210 31.67 24.42 -22.38
N PRO A 211 32.31 25.58 -22.16
CA PRO A 211 31.98 26.50 -21.08
C PRO A 211 30.84 27.47 -21.39
N GLN A 212 30.03 27.78 -20.36
CA GLN A 212 28.99 28.81 -20.41
C GLN A 212 29.59 30.22 -20.61
N PRO A 213 29.01 31.06 -21.49
CA PRO A 213 29.24 32.49 -21.46
C PRO A 213 28.48 33.14 -20.30
N ASN A 214 29.18 34.03 -19.60
CA ASN A 214 28.68 34.86 -18.51
C ASN A 214 27.61 35.84 -19.05
N ILE A 215 26.37 35.77 -18.55
CA ILE A 215 25.33 36.77 -18.85
C ILE A 215 25.01 37.55 -17.57
N ALA A 216 25.19 38.87 -17.70
CA ALA A 216 25.01 39.88 -16.69
C ALA A 216 23.59 39.90 -16.08
N ALA A 217 23.53 40.33 -14.82
CA ALA A 217 22.31 40.58 -14.07
C ALA A 217 21.44 41.64 -14.75
N LEU A 218 20.15 41.33 -14.92
CA LEU A 218 19.07 42.26 -15.28
C LEU A 218 17.84 41.95 -14.39
N PRO A 219 16.93 42.92 -14.23
CA PRO A 219 16.45 43.39 -12.94
C PRO A 219 15.28 42.58 -12.37
N SER A 220 15.10 42.67 -11.06
CA SER A 220 14.01 42.04 -10.31
C SER A 220 12.63 42.42 -10.88
N PRO A 221 11.79 41.44 -11.29
CA PRO A 221 10.40 41.70 -11.55
C PRO A 221 9.63 41.75 -10.23
N SER A 222 8.90 42.84 -10.08
CA SER A 222 7.85 43.11 -9.11
C SER A 222 6.83 41.98 -8.98
N ILE A 223 6.47 41.73 -7.72
CA ILE A 223 5.37 40.94 -7.16
C ILE A 223 4.25 40.59 -8.17
N GLN A 224 4.24 39.34 -8.62
CA GLN A 224 3.02 38.61 -8.98
C GLN A 224 2.94 37.35 -8.10
N SER A 225 1.80 37.22 -7.43
CA SER A 225 1.55 36.24 -6.39
C SER A 225 1.40 34.82 -6.95
N GLY A 226 2.29 33.92 -6.54
CA GLY A 226 2.14 32.47 -6.61
C GLY A 226 2.92 31.77 -7.74
N SER A 227 4.00 31.08 -7.40
CA SER A 227 4.64 30.10 -8.31
C SER A 227 3.61 29.03 -8.72
N PRO A 228 3.60 28.53 -9.98
CA PRO A 228 2.67 27.48 -10.42
C PRO A 228 2.73 26.21 -9.55
N LEU A 229 3.82 26.01 -8.81
CA LEU A 229 4.06 24.91 -7.89
C LEU A 229 3.67 25.19 -6.43
N SER A 230 3.08 26.35 -6.11
CA SER A 230 2.63 26.62 -4.74
C SER A 230 1.37 25.83 -4.39
N ILE A 231 1.38 25.17 -3.22
CA ILE A 231 0.22 24.44 -2.70
C ILE A 231 -0.66 25.44 -1.93
N PRO A 232 -1.93 25.64 -2.30
CA PRO A 232 -2.86 26.48 -1.55
C PRO A 232 -3.08 25.92 -0.14
N GLU A 233 -3.34 26.81 0.80
CA GLU A 233 -3.78 26.42 2.14
C GLU A 233 -5.16 25.77 2.08
N ALA A 234 -5.28 24.58 2.69
CA ALA A 234 -6.54 23.85 2.80
C ALA A 234 -7.38 24.45 3.94
N ARG A 235 -8.57 24.95 3.63
CA ARG A 235 -9.47 25.60 4.62
C ARG A 235 -10.80 24.89 4.78
N SER A 236 -11.23 24.15 3.77
CA SER A 236 -12.47 23.38 3.80
C SER A 236 -12.38 22.16 2.92
N GLY A 237 -13.21 21.17 3.21
CA GLY A 237 -13.34 20.02 2.35
C GLY A 237 -14.58 19.20 2.63
N ARG A 238 -14.68 18.08 1.91
CA ARG A 238 -15.72 17.08 2.08
C ARG A 238 -15.10 15.70 2.18
N ILE A 239 -15.72 14.81 2.94
CA ILE A 239 -15.20 13.45 3.09
C ILE A 239 -15.30 12.70 1.76
N ARG A 240 -14.21 12.04 1.36
CA ARG A 240 -14.17 11.21 0.15
C ARG A 240 -13.25 10.02 0.38
N HIS A 241 -13.84 8.86 0.63
CA HIS A 241 -13.13 7.63 0.97
C HIS A 241 -13.76 6.41 0.27
N PRO A 242 -12.98 5.40 -0.16
CA PRO A 242 -13.50 4.22 -0.88
C PRO A 242 -14.56 3.43 -0.12
N LYS A 243 -14.48 3.39 1.22
CA LYS A 243 -15.47 2.68 2.07
C LYS A 243 -16.76 3.49 2.30
N GLY A 244 -16.95 4.62 1.61
CA GLY A 244 -18.13 5.46 1.75
C GLY A 244 -18.18 6.33 3.02
N ALA A 245 -17.25 6.14 3.94
CA ALA A 245 -17.08 6.92 5.17
C ALA A 245 -15.62 6.90 5.64
N ALA A 246 -15.23 7.89 6.44
CA ALA A 246 -13.92 7.97 7.08
C ALA A 246 -14.03 8.49 8.52
N PRO A 247 -13.22 7.95 9.45
CA PRO A 247 -13.22 8.38 10.84
C PRO A 247 -12.48 9.70 11.03
N VAL A 248 -13.04 10.56 11.88
CA VAL A 248 -12.31 11.62 12.58
C VAL A 248 -11.62 10.98 13.77
N LYS A 249 -10.29 11.11 13.83
CA LYS A 249 -9.42 10.55 14.87
C LYS A 249 -9.17 11.57 15.98
N ALA A 250 -9.00 11.10 17.20
CA ALA A 250 -8.70 11.97 18.34
C ALA A 250 -7.30 12.63 18.23
N LEU A 251 -6.37 11.93 17.57
CA LEU A 251 -4.99 12.36 17.33
C LEU A 251 -4.64 12.12 15.84
N PRO A 252 -3.59 12.78 15.28
CA PRO A 252 -3.10 12.54 13.92
C PRO A 252 -2.36 11.20 13.80
N ASP A 253 -3.05 10.10 14.13
CA ASP A 253 -2.56 8.73 14.10
C ASP A 253 -3.70 7.80 13.67
N GLY A 254 -3.46 6.93 12.68
CA GLY A 254 -4.41 5.93 12.19
C GLY A 254 -4.92 4.99 13.28
N LYS A 255 -4.14 4.78 14.35
CA LYS A 255 -4.54 3.95 15.50
C LYS A 255 -5.33 4.67 16.57
N ALA A 256 -5.39 6.01 16.52
CA ALA A 256 -6.11 6.76 17.54
C ALA A 256 -7.60 6.40 17.57
N ALA A 257 -8.21 6.58 18.74
CA ALA A 257 -9.64 6.37 18.91
C ALA A 257 -10.43 7.23 17.91
N ASN A 258 -11.49 6.64 17.36
CA ASN A 258 -12.41 7.35 16.48
C ASN A 258 -13.31 8.24 17.35
N VAL A 259 -13.33 9.54 17.06
CA VAL A 259 -14.25 10.50 17.69
C VAL A 259 -15.62 10.39 17.04
N VAL A 260 -15.67 10.37 15.71
CA VAL A 260 -16.88 10.16 14.90
C VAL A 260 -16.52 9.56 13.56
N ASN A 261 -17.44 8.84 12.94
CA ASN A 261 -17.31 8.36 11.57
C ASN A 261 -18.20 9.19 10.64
N LEU A 262 -17.60 9.86 9.65
CA LEU A 262 -18.31 10.76 8.74
C LEU A 262 -18.49 10.10 7.38
N ARG A 263 -19.67 10.25 6.78
CA ARG A 263 -19.97 9.69 5.45
C ARG A 263 -19.38 10.55 4.35
N ASN A 264 -19.13 9.97 3.18
CA ASN A 264 -18.71 10.72 2.00
C ASN A 264 -19.68 11.87 1.70
N GLY A 265 -19.13 13.04 1.41
CA GLY A 265 -19.89 14.27 1.17
C GLY A 265 -20.14 15.11 2.42
N SER A 266 -19.92 14.57 3.63
CA SER A 266 -19.98 15.36 4.87
C SER A 266 -18.95 16.49 4.82
N PRO A 267 -19.36 17.75 5.08
CA PRO A 267 -18.45 18.89 5.04
C PRO A 267 -17.57 18.94 6.29
N VAL A 268 -16.35 19.41 6.13
CA VAL A 268 -15.39 19.65 7.22
C VAL A 268 -14.68 20.99 7.03
N ALA A 269 -14.50 21.72 8.12
CA ALA A 269 -13.61 22.86 8.16
C ALA A 269 -12.19 22.37 8.48
N ILE A 270 -11.20 22.74 7.68
CA ILE A 270 -9.80 22.39 7.91
C ILE A 270 -9.18 23.55 8.69
N LEU A 271 -8.79 23.27 9.93
CA LEU A 271 -8.27 24.26 10.86
C LEU A 271 -6.75 24.38 10.79
N ASP A 272 -6.08 23.27 10.49
CA ASP A 272 -4.63 23.19 10.40
C ASP A 272 -4.23 21.97 9.57
N SER A 273 -3.02 21.98 9.03
CA SER A 273 -2.43 20.89 8.27
C SER A 273 -1.02 20.61 8.80
N ALA A 274 -0.81 19.41 9.32
CA ALA A 274 0.50 18.95 9.79
C ALA A 274 0.79 17.56 9.19
N ASP A 275 1.94 17.44 8.54
CA ASP A 275 2.37 16.25 7.81
C ASP A 275 1.31 15.76 6.80
N ARG A 276 0.64 14.64 7.12
CA ARG A 276 -0.39 14.01 6.28
C ARG A 276 -1.78 14.09 6.91
N TRP A 277 -1.96 14.93 7.92
CA TRP A 277 -3.20 15.03 8.68
C TRP A 277 -3.75 16.45 8.63
N TYR A 278 -5.05 16.53 8.40
CA TYR A 278 -5.82 17.73 8.60
C TYR A 278 -6.43 17.71 9.99
N ARG A 279 -6.20 18.77 10.76
CA ARG A 279 -7.03 19.03 11.94
C ARG A 279 -8.35 19.60 11.45
N VAL A 280 -9.43 18.86 11.65
CA VAL A 280 -10.74 19.19 11.11
C VAL A 280 -11.75 19.49 12.21
N ARG A 281 -12.71 20.35 11.88
CA ARG A 281 -13.94 20.55 12.65
C ARG A 281 -15.12 20.11 11.81
N SER A 282 -15.93 19.21 12.36
CA SER A 282 -17.21 18.78 11.79
C SER A 282 -18.28 18.93 12.85
N SER A 283 -19.21 19.87 12.64
CA SER A 283 -20.18 20.28 13.66
C SER A 283 -19.46 20.68 14.97
N ASP A 284 -19.82 20.08 16.12
CA ASP A 284 -19.21 20.36 17.43
C ASP A 284 -17.96 19.53 17.73
N GLN A 285 -17.53 18.67 16.79
CA GLN A 285 -16.39 17.79 17.01
C GLN A 285 -15.14 18.28 16.31
N ILE A 286 -14.03 18.24 17.03
CA ILE A 286 -12.69 18.54 16.52
C ILE A 286 -11.86 17.27 16.60
N GLY A 287 -11.12 16.97 15.55
CA GLY A 287 -10.16 15.88 15.53
C GLY A 287 -9.29 15.95 14.30
N TYR A 288 -8.78 14.81 13.87
CA TYR A 288 -7.80 14.69 12.80
C TYR A 288 -8.32 13.73 11.73
N MET A 289 -8.11 14.08 10.46
CA MET A 289 -8.40 13.21 9.33
C MET A 289 -7.20 13.16 8.41
N HIS A 290 -6.89 11.98 7.89
CA HIS A 290 -5.80 11.81 6.96
C HIS A 290 -6.09 12.56 5.65
N HIS A 291 -5.07 13.13 5.03
CA HIS A 291 -5.19 13.95 3.82
C HIS A 291 -5.76 13.19 2.62
N THR A 292 -5.67 11.85 2.60
CA THR A 292 -6.28 11.00 1.57
C THR A 292 -7.77 10.75 1.80
N TRP A 293 -8.38 11.26 2.88
CA TRP A 293 -9.80 11.06 3.19
C TRP A 293 -10.65 12.31 2.95
N VAL A 294 -10.00 13.44 2.68
CA VAL A 294 -10.65 14.74 2.53
C VAL A 294 -10.44 15.25 1.11
N PHE A 295 -11.55 15.48 0.41
CA PHE A 295 -11.57 16.29 -0.80
C PHE A 295 -11.47 17.76 -0.40
N VAL A 296 -10.34 18.41 -0.67
CA VAL A 296 -10.12 19.82 -0.31
C VAL A 296 -10.72 20.72 -1.37
N ASP A 297 -11.62 21.64 -0.99
CA ASP A 297 -12.34 22.47 -1.96
C ASP A 297 -11.43 23.52 -2.63
N GLN A 298 -10.28 23.84 -2.02
CA GLN A 298 -9.28 24.75 -2.59
C GLN A 298 -8.38 24.09 -3.64
N TYR A 299 -8.46 22.77 -3.81
CA TYR A 299 -7.65 22.02 -4.76
C TYR A 299 -8.46 21.71 -6.03
N ASP A 300 -7.80 21.80 -7.18
CA ASP A 300 -8.33 21.34 -8.45
C ASP A 300 -7.99 19.86 -8.66
N SER A 301 -8.61 19.02 -7.83
CA SER A 301 -8.47 17.55 -7.85
C SER A 301 -9.49 16.85 -8.76
N GLY A 302 -10.19 17.61 -9.61
CA GLY A 302 -11.28 17.12 -10.45
C GLY A 302 -12.63 16.99 -9.73
N PRO A 303 -13.68 16.50 -10.42
CA PRO A 303 -15.03 16.52 -9.88
C PRO A 303 -15.22 15.57 -8.68
N PHE A 304 -16.08 15.97 -7.74
CA PHE A 304 -16.41 15.15 -6.57
C PHE A 304 -17.09 13.83 -7.01
N GLY A 305 -16.54 12.69 -6.59
CA GLY A 305 -17.05 11.35 -6.93
C GLY A 305 -16.45 10.70 -8.19
N GLN A 306 -15.77 11.45 -9.06
CA GLN A 306 -15.06 10.89 -10.20
C GLN A 306 -13.74 10.24 -9.76
N ARG A 307 -13.21 9.33 -10.58
CA ARG A 307 -11.90 8.69 -10.42
C ARG A 307 -10.93 9.20 -11.46
N HIS A 308 -9.71 9.44 -11.02
CA HIS A 308 -8.54 9.52 -11.87
C HIS A 308 -8.04 8.10 -12.15
N ILE A 309 -7.42 7.91 -13.31
CA ILE A 309 -6.60 6.72 -13.58
C ILE A 309 -5.15 7.18 -13.54
N GLN A 310 -4.48 6.96 -12.42
CA GLN A 310 -3.07 7.29 -12.25
C GLN A 310 -2.22 6.19 -12.87
N ILE A 311 -1.27 6.58 -13.72
CA ILE A 311 -0.43 5.64 -14.47
C ILE A 311 1.04 5.72 -14.08
N LYS A 312 1.49 6.86 -13.51
CA LYS A 312 2.87 7.06 -13.09
C LYS A 312 2.99 8.21 -12.10
N SER A 313 4.15 8.34 -11.46
CA SER A 313 4.53 9.52 -10.69
C SER A 313 5.99 9.89 -10.90
N PHE A 314 6.30 11.17 -10.74
CA PHE A 314 7.64 11.73 -10.82
C PHE A 314 7.86 12.69 -9.64
N ASP A 315 9.10 12.84 -9.20
CA ASP A 315 9.48 13.78 -8.13
C ASP A 315 9.88 15.17 -8.67
N ASN A 316 9.94 15.32 -9.99
CA ASN A 316 10.31 16.56 -10.66
C ASN A 316 9.39 16.86 -11.86
N LEU A 317 9.12 18.16 -12.07
CA LEU A 317 8.21 18.62 -13.11
C LEU A 317 8.74 18.35 -14.54
N PRO A 318 10.02 18.60 -14.89
CA PRO A 318 10.48 18.43 -16.27
C PRO A 318 10.30 17.01 -16.81
N GLU A 319 10.58 15.98 -16.00
CA GLU A 319 10.36 14.59 -16.41
C GLU A 319 8.86 14.26 -16.52
N ALA A 320 8.04 14.77 -15.59
CA ALA A 320 6.59 14.63 -15.65
C ALA A 320 6.03 15.22 -16.96
N GLU A 321 6.47 16.41 -17.35
CA GLU A 321 6.07 17.07 -18.59
C GLU A 321 6.56 16.32 -19.83
N SER A 322 7.82 15.88 -19.83
CA SER A 322 8.38 15.10 -20.93
C SER A 322 7.59 13.81 -21.13
N TYR A 323 7.23 13.12 -20.04
CA TYR A 323 6.45 11.91 -20.10
C TYR A 323 5.06 12.16 -20.70
N VAL A 324 4.34 13.17 -20.20
CA VAL A 324 3.00 13.54 -20.71
C VAL A 324 3.04 13.89 -22.19
N ARG A 325 4.00 14.69 -22.64
CA ARG A 325 4.12 15.12 -24.05
C ARG A 325 4.50 13.99 -25.01
N SER A 326 5.22 12.98 -24.51
CA SER A 326 5.65 11.82 -25.31
C SER A 326 4.59 10.72 -25.40
N ALA A 327 3.53 10.81 -24.61
CA ALA A 327 2.57 9.72 -24.49
C ALA A 327 1.65 9.64 -25.73
N PRO A 328 1.32 8.41 -26.18
CA PRO A 328 0.43 8.19 -27.32
C PRO A 328 -1.06 8.40 -26.99
N ILE A 329 -1.38 8.68 -25.73
CA ILE A 329 -2.74 8.90 -25.23
C ILE A 329 -2.79 10.22 -24.44
N PRO A 330 -3.95 10.88 -24.33
CA PRO A 330 -4.08 12.12 -23.57
C PRO A 330 -3.84 11.89 -22.08
N LEU A 331 -2.83 12.58 -21.54
CA LEU A 331 -2.43 12.52 -20.13
C LEU A 331 -2.41 13.91 -19.50
N ALA A 332 -2.55 13.95 -18.18
CA ALA A 332 -2.38 15.13 -17.37
C ALA A 332 -1.34 14.89 -16.27
N ALA A 333 -0.57 15.94 -15.93
CA ALA A 333 0.28 15.96 -14.75
C ALA A 333 -0.38 16.79 -13.64
N HIS A 334 -0.49 16.23 -12.45
CA HIS A 334 -1.04 16.88 -11.26
C HIS A 334 0.02 17.02 -10.18
N LEU A 335 0.18 18.23 -9.62
CA LEU A 335 0.96 18.42 -8.40
C LEU A 335 0.21 17.80 -7.22
N ALA A 336 0.89 17.00 -6.40
CA ALA A 336 0.34 16.40 -5.19
C ALA A 336 0.79 17.15 -3.92
N THR A 337 0.07 16.96 -2.81
CA THR A 337 0.35 17.61 -1.52
C THR A 337 1.72 17.30 -0.93
N ASN A 338 2.37 16.21 -1.37
CA ASN A 338 3.73 15.83 -0.98
C ASN A 338 4.82 16.40 -1.92
N GLY A 339 4.46 17.24 -2.89
CA GLY A 339 5.37 17.85 -3.86
C GLY A 339 5.68 16.99 -5.10
N TRP A 340 5.16 15.77 -5.18
CA TRP A 340 5.33 14.91 -6.36
C TRP A 340 4.33 15.24 -7.46
N PHE A 341 4.58 14.72 -8.66
CA PHE A 341 3.73 14.88 -9.84
C PHE A 341 3.08 13.54 -10.19
N ALA A 342 1.77 13.45 -10.02
CA ALA A 342 0.99 12.29 -10.44
C ALA A 342 0.58 12.44 -11.91
N ILE A 343 0.86 11.42 -12.72
CA ILE A 343 0.42 11.36 -14.11
C ILE A 343 -0.85 10.54 -14.19
N THR A 344 -1.88 11.12 -14.78
CA THR A 344 -3.18 10.47 -14.96
C THR A 344 -3.59 10.49 -16.43
N LEU A 345 -4.59 9.69 -16.78
CA LEU A 345 -5.39 10.01 -17.96
C LEU A 345 -5.96 11.42 -17.82
N GLU A 346 -6.13 12.11 -18.95
CA GLU A 346 -6.61 13.50 -18.94
C GLU A 346 -8.01 13.64 -18.33
N ASP A 347 -8.91 12.71 -18.68
CA ASP A 347 -10.28 12.70 -18.19
C ASP A 347 -10.43 11.95 -16.86
N THR A 348 -11.49 12.30 -16.13
CA THR A 348 -11.94 11.58 -14.93
C THR A 348 -13.20 10.77 -15.23
N PHE A 349 -13.37 9.64 -14.57
CA PHE A 349 -14.42 8.67 -14.90
C PHE A 349 -15.23 8.22 -13.68
N ASN A 350 -16.51 7.86 -13.90
CA ASN A 350 -17.30 7.17 -12.88
C ASN A 350 -16.62 5.85 -12.52
N GLU A 351 -16.84 5.36 -11.30
CA GLU A 351 -16.14 4.18 -10.75
C GLU A 351 -16.19 2.95 -11.66
N ASP A 352 -17.37 2.56 -12.14
CA ASP A 352 -17.53 1.40 -13.03
C ASP A 352 -16.81 1.59 -14.37
N VAL A 353 -16.85 2.80 -14.91
CA VAL A 353 -16.17 3.15 -16.17
C VAL A 353 -14.66 3.14 -15.96
N ALA A 354 -14.17 3.72 -14.86
CA ALA A 354 -12.76 3.72 -14.52
C ALA A 354 -12.23 2.30 -14.35
N ALA A 355 -12.96 1.44 -13.63
CA ALA A 355 -12.60 0.05 -13.40
C ALA A 355 -12.44 -0.72 -14.72
N ASN A 356 -13.42 -0.60 -15.62
CA ASN A 356 -13.39 -1.26 -16.92
C ASN A 356 -12.31 -0.68 -17.85
N LEU A 357 -12.11 0.63 -17.82
CA LEU A 357 -11.13 1.32 -18.67
C LEU A 357 -9.70 0.98 -18.26
N VAL A 358 -9.39 0.96 -16.95
CA VAL A 358 -8.08 0.51 -16.44
C VAL A 358 -7.77 -0.90 -16.94
N LYS A 359 -8.72 -1.82 -16.83
CA LYS A 359 -8.56 -3.20 -17.30
C LYS A 359 -8.28 -3.25 -18.81
N THR A 360 -9.13 -2.59 -19.59
CA THR A 360 -9.04 -2.60 -21.07
C THR A 360 -7.73 -1.98 -21.58
N LEU A 361 -7.29 -0.86 -20.98
CA LEU A 361 -6.08 -0.18 -21.42
C LEU A 361 -4.81 -0.98 -21.05
N LYS A 362 -4.82 -1.71 -19.94
CA LYS A 362 -3.74 -2.65 -19.57
C LYS A 362 -3.66 -3.83 -20.52
N GLU A 363 -4.79 -4.47 -20.83
CA GLU A 363 -4.86 -5.58 -21.78
C GLU A 363 -4.33 -5.20 -23.18
N LYS A 364 -4.51 -3.92 -23.57
CA LYS A 364 -4.00 -3.37 -24.83
C LYS A 364 -2.56 -2.84 -24.75
N GLY A 365 -1.92 -2.87 -23.58
CA GLY A 365 -0.60 -2.27 -23.34
C GLY A 365 -0.56 -0.75 -23.53
N SER A 366 -1.71 -0.08 -23.52
CA SER A 366 -1.81 1.38 -23.72
C SER A 366 -1.48 2.17 -22.46
N ILE A 367 -1.61 1.55 -21.28
CA ILE A 367 -1.13 2.06 -20.00
C ILE A 367 -0.33 0.97 -19.27
N PRO A 368 0.58 1.35 -18.36
CA PRO A 368 1.30 0.40 -17.51
C PRO A 368 0.38 -0.51 -16.68
N ASP A 369 0.81 -1.74 -16.43
CA ASP A 369 0.06 -2.72 -15.62
C ASP A 369 -0.11 -2.30 -14.14
N ASP A 370 0.69 -1.36 -13.66
CA ASP A 370 0.61 -0.78 -12.32
C ASP A 370 -0.27 0.48 -12.25
N ALA A 371 -0.89 0.91 -13.36
CA ALA A 371 -1.89 1.97 -13.34
C ALA A 371 -3.10 1.63 -12.46
N PHE A 372 -3.66 2.60 -11.74
CA PHE A 372 -4.78 2.34 -10.82
C PHE A 372 -5.77 3.49 -10.78
N MET A 373 -7.01 3.18 -10.40
CA MET A 373 -8.02 4.20 -10.17
C MET A 373 -7.83 4.83 -8.79
N THR A 374 -7.96 6.14 -8.67
CA THR A 374 -7.86 6.87 -7.40
C THR A 374 -8.84 8.02 -7.37
N TYR A 375 -9.23 8.45 -6.17
CA TYR A 375 -9.97 9.71 -6.03
C TYR A 375 -9.08 10.93 -6.29
N GLY A 376 -7.76 10.81 -6.12
CA GLY A 376 -6.85 11.95 -6.26
C GLY A 376 -7.04 13.02 -5.17
N ASN A 377 -7.43 12.63 -3.95
CA ASN A 377 -7.64 13.58 -2.83
C ASN A 377 -6.41 14.44 -2.49
N THR A 378 -5.22 13.94 -2.82
CA THR A 378 -3.95 14.64 -2.62
C THR A 378 -3.54 15.48 -3.81
N TYR A 379 -4.30 15.50 -4.91
CA TYR A 379 -3.98 16.31 -6.09
C TYR A 379 -4.39 17.76 -5.84
N VAL A 380 -3.46 18.67 -6.08
CA VAL A 380 -3.60 20.09 -5.78
C VAL A 380 -4.10 20.85 -6.99
N ARG A 381 -3.52 20.59 -8.17
CA ARG A 381 -3.90 21.18 -9.46
C ARG A 381 -3.27 20.46 -10.63
N LYS A 382 -3.87 20.56 -11.82
CA LYS A 382 -3.21 20.21 -13.09
C LYS A 382 -2.09 21.23 -13.36
N VAL A 383 -0.87 20.75 -13.58
CA VAL A 383 0.32 21.59 -13.83
C VAL A 383 0.85 21.48 -15.25
N CYS A 384 0.54 20.41 -15.99
CA CYS A 384 0.94 20.31 -17.39
C CYS A 384 -0.09 19.70 -18.33
N CYS A 385 0.00 20.34 -19.50
CA CYS A 385 -0.25 19.92 -20.88
C CYS A 385 -1.71 19.70 -21.30
N ARG A 386 -1.98 20.19 -22.52
CA ARG A 386 -3.15 19.94 -23.36
C ARG A 386 -2.65 19.27 -24.62
#